data_AF-A0A5J6PVK6-F1
#
_entry.id   AF-A0A5J6PVK6-F1
#
_cell.length_a   1.000
_cell.length_b   1.000
_cell.length_c   1.000
_cell.angle_alpha   90.00
_cell.angle_beta   90.00
_cell.angle_gamma   90.00
#
_symmetry.space_group_name_H-M   'P 1'
#
loop_
_entity.id
_entity.type
_entity.pdbx_description
1 polymer ?
#
loop_
_entity_poly.entity_id
_entity_poly.type
_entity_poly.pdbx_seq_one_letter_code
_entity_poly.pdbx_strand_id
1 'polypeptide(L)'
;MPQQPLLPVPDLNETCTLYLKQVRPLLEDEEYKKTAAATRNFQARTGRKLQEALQQFAEKSETSWLLDAWLKSYLNGRTPLPLSSNVGFGIQTQNKSLSDWAAALAAVCADYYHNRIPTPQTPQGTPISMDQWQILRGAARIPQTSCDGYRIAETTSRHIGVIHKGFYYRITALDEQYEAYHPDTFRQAFEQILSDNAANPYPIAVPCYLGGNQTARIYKVLKLKEDNTDLIECIETDLFHISINHKEFNAENDLAWATFVPEQNVWCYKPMTFCYNTQTERLFLHCEHTWEDGGALKGIVTHAAEKLNTLKGKKTAPAISRHQWTLTPTQKKNWLRWQQDYAEKAKKMHVRTITVDFENRIIPKGISHDALIQFLFQYAQLTTYGNIRNTYEAVDASHFRSGRTECVRPISDESLAFVATLLQNKPDQSLLEAALLEHKARIKNAKFGKGANRHLLGLQLMAKQAKIRTPAFFTDNGYRVFTTDFLSTSTLGDNRFTINFAFAPTSQGGLGVNYTLTDSGWLFTVSYPEHQQNEVAIFLAAIKQGGEKLLTFFNDGVD
;
A
#
# COMPACT_ATOMS: atom_id res chain seq x y z
N MET A 1 -18.34 24.63 -0.75
CA MET A 1 -18.22 23.33 -1.45
C MET A 1 -19.13 22.33 -0.74
N PRO A 2 -19.83 21.43 -1.46
CA PRO A 2 -20.62 20.40 -0.79
C PRO A 2 -19.71 19.58 0.13
N GLN A 3 -20.13 19.45 1.39
CA GLN A 3 -19.39 18.71 2.41
C GLN A 3 -19.34 17.24 2.01
N GLN A 4 -18.16 16.63 2.07
CA GLN A 4 -18.02 15.19 1.81
C GLN A 4 -18.87 14.39 2.80
N PRO A 5 -19.54 13.32 2.35
CA PRO A 5 -20.30 12.48 3.24
C PRO A 5 -19.38 11.81 4.27
N LEU A 6 -19.90 11.62 5.48
CA LEU A 6 -19.26 10.74 6.46
C LEU A 6 -19.42 9.28 6.03
N LEU A 7 -18.48 8.43 6.43
CA LEU A 7 -18.58 6.98 6.23
C LEU A 7 -19.82 6.47 6.97
N PRO A 8 -20.79 5.83 6.30
CA PRO A 8 -21.99 5.32 6.97
C PRO A 8 -21.65 4.13 7.88
N VAL A 9 -22.54 3.85 8.83
CA VAL A 9 -22.57 2.56 9.55
C VAL A 9 -23.59 1.66 8.85
N PRO A 10 -23.20 0.54 8.25
CA PRO A 10 -24.14 -0.35 7.56
C PRO A 10 -25.17 -0.98 8.50
N ASP A 11 -26.26 -1.49 7.93
CA ASP A 11 -27.21 -2.29 8.70
C ASP A 11 -26.58 -3.64 9.13
N LEU A 12 -26.85 -4.06 10.36
CA LEU A 12 -26.30 -5.29 10.93
C LEU A 12 -26.82 -6.54 10.19
N ASN A 13 -28.10 -6.57 9.82
CA ASN A 13 -28.70 -7.74 9.17
C ASN A 13 -28.19 -7.87 7.73
N GLU A 14 -28.10 -6.75 7.01
CA GLU A 14 -27.48 -6.69 5.68
C GLU A 14 -26.03 -7.17 5.74
N THR A 15 -25.28 -6.72 6.75
CA THR A 15 -23.88 -7.12 6.97
C THR A 15 -23.73 -8.61 7.25
N CYS A 16 -24.55 -9.16 8.16
CA CYS A 16 -24.53 -10.59 8.48
C CYS A 16 -24.92 -11.44 7.25
N THR A 17 -25.90 -10.99 6.46
CA THR A 17 -26.31 -11.67 5.22
C THR A 17 -25.18 -11.67 4.19
N LEU A 18 -24.56 -10.50 3.97
CA LEU A 18 -23.43 -10.35 3.05
C LEU A 18 -22.23 -11.18 3.48
N TYR A 19 -21.88 -11.16 4.77
CA TYR A 19 -20.81 -11.97 5.34
C TYR A 19 -21.05 -13.47 5.09
N LEU A 20 -22.26 -13.97 5.35
CA LEU A 20 -22.59 -15.37 5.10
C LEU A 20 -22.54 -15.72 3.61
N LYS A 21 -22.96 -14.83 2.70
CA LYS A 21 -22.79 -15.04 1.25
C LYS A 21 -21.30 -15.10 0.87
N GLN A 22 -20.48 -14.24 1.44
CA GLN A 22 -19.06 -14.13 1.11
C GLN A 22 -18.21 -15.29 1.65
N VAL A 23 -18.56 -15.84 2.81
CA VAL A 23 -17.81 -16.96 3.41
C VAL A 23 -18.28 -18.33 2.92
N ARG A 24 -19.49 -18.42 2.35
CA ARG A 24 -20.08 -19.67 1.87
C ARG A 24 -19.16 -20.48 0.94
N PRO A 25 -18.57 -19.91 -0.13
CA PRO A 25 -17.71 -20.66 -1.06
C PRO A 25 -16.35 -21.06 -0.47
N LEU A 26 -16.05 -20.64 0.76
CA LEU A 26 -14.75 -20.85 1.41
C LEU A 26 -14.82 -21.90 2.53
N LEU A 27 -15.99 -22.46 2.80
CA LEU A 27 -16.24 -23.37 3.92
C LEU A 27 -16.97 -24.63 3.46
N GLU A 28 -16.61 -25.74 4.07
CA GLU A 28 -17.38 -26.97 3.98
C GLU A 28 -18.76 -26.81 4.65
N ASP A 29 -19.73 -27.63 4.26
CA ASP A 29 -21.13 -27.53 4.71
C ASP A 29 -21.29 -27.51 6.23
N GLU A 30 -20.56 -28.39 6.93
CA GLU A 30 -20.62 -28.49 8.39
C GLU A 30 -19.98 -27.29 9.09
N GLU A 31 -18.93 -26.72 8.50
CA GLU A 31 -18.31 -25.49 9.01
C GLU A 31 -19.24 -24.30 8.78
N TYR A 32 -19.82 -24.20 7.58
CA TYR A 32 -20.78 -23.14 7.25
C TYR A 32 -22.01 -23.16 8.16
N LYS A 33 -22.56 -24.35 8.48
CA LYS A 33 -23.67 -24.48 9.44
C LYS A 33 -23.32 -23.88 10.81
N LYS A 34 -22.10 -24.14 11.31
CA LYS A 34 -21.61 -23.56 12.58
C LYS A 34 -21.46 -22.04 12.47
N THR A 35 -20.83 -21.55 11.41
CA THR A 35 -20.68 -20.12 11.13
C THR A 35 -22.03 -19.39 11.05
N ALA A 36 -23.02 -19.98 10.37
CA ALA A 36 -24.37 -19.44 10.25
C ALA A 36 -25.08 -19.40 11.61
N ALA A 37 -24.94 -20.45 12.43
CA ALA A 37 -25.49 -20.45 13.78
C ALA A 37 -24.83 -19.39 14.68
N ALA A 38 -23.50 -19.23 14.62
CA ALA A 38 -22.77 -18.20 15.35
C ALA A 38 -23.18 -16.79 14.93
N THR A 39 -23.33 -16.56 13.62
CA THR A 39 -23.81 -15.29 13.05
C THR A 39 -25.22 -14.95 13.52
N ARG A 40 -26.17 -15.90 13.45
CA ARG A 40 -27.55 -15.68 13.95
C ARG A 40 -27.56 -15.38 15.44
N ASN A 41 -26.76 -16.08 16.24
CA ASN A 41 -26.65 -15.83 17.68
C ASN A 41 -26.10 -14.43 17.97
N PHE A 42 -25.06 -14.02 17.23
CA PHE A 42 -24.47 -12.69 17.33
C PHE A 42 -25.50 -11.60 16.97
N GLN A 43 -26.16 -11.72 15.82
CA GLN A 43 -27.18 -10.81 15.34
C GLN A 43 -28.38 -10.67 16.30
N ALA A 44 -28.78 -11.76 16.96
CA ALA A 44 -29.88 -11.74 17.92
C ALA A 44 -29.48 -11.21 19.32
N ARG A 45 -28.19 -11.21 19.66
CA ARG A 45 -27.69 -10.91 21.01
C ARG A 45 -26.73 -9.72 21.01
N THR A 46 -25.43 -9.99 21.09
CA THR A 46 -24.39 -8.97 21.29
C THR A 46 -24.25 -8.01 20.11
N GLY A 47 -24.56 -8.45 18.89
CA GLY A 47 -24.45 -7.65 17.67
C GLY A 47 -25.29 -6.39 17.71
N ARG A 48 -26.55 -6.44 18.19
CA ARG A 48 -27.42 -5.25 18.28
C ARG A 48 -26.87 -4.19 19.23
N LYS A 49 -26.37 -4.61 20.39
CA LYS A 49 -25.75 -3.69 21.36
C LYS A 49 -24.49 -3.02 20.79
N LEU A 50 -23.69 -3.78 20.03
CA LEU A 50 -22.50 -3.26 19.37
C LEU A 50 -22.84 -2.34 18.20
N GLN A 51 -23.91 -2.64 17.47
CA GLN A 51 -24.46 -1.80 16.41
C GLN A 51 -24.87 -0.43 16.97
N GLU A 52 -25.69 -0.41 18.03
CA GLU A 52 -26.13 0.82 18.69
C GLU A 52 -24.94 1.63 19.21
N ALA A 53 -23.95 0.97 19.82
CA ALA A 53 -22.73 1.63 20.27
C ALA A 53 -21.92 2.24 19.11
N LEU A 54 -21.80 1.53 17.98
CA LEU A 54 -21.10 2.02 16.81
C LEU A 54 -21.82 3.20 16.15
N GLN A 55 -23.15 3.15 16.08
CA GLN A 55 -23.97 4.25 15.57
C GLN A 55 -23.82 5.50 16.44
N GLN A 56 -23.93 5.37 17.76
CA GLN A 56 -23.72 6.48 18.69
C GLN A 56 -22.29 7.04 18.63
N PHE A 57 -21.30 6.19 18.37
CA PHE A 57 -19.91 6.61 18.17
C PHE A 57 -19.76 7.39 16.85
N ALA A 58 -20.36 6.90 15.76
CA ALA A 58 -20.33 7.55 14.46
C ALA A 58 -21.07 8.90 14.46
N GLU A 59 -22.22 9.02 15.14
CA GLU A 59 -22.96 10.28 15.28
C GLU A 59 -22.15 11.38 15.98
N LYS A 60 -21.23 11.00 16.87
CA LYS A 60 -20.35 11.93 17.60
C LYS A 60 -19.04 12.21 16.86
N SER A 61 -18.78 11.52 15.75
CA SER A 61 -17.52 11.63 15.01
C SER A 61 -17.62 12.74 13.97
N GLU A 62 -16.64 13.66 13.96
CA GLU A 62 -16.55 14.70 12.93
C GLU A 62 -15.85 14.20 11.64
N THR A 63 -15.14 13.08 11.73
CA THR A 63 -14.44 12.37 10.65
C THR A 63 -14.98 10.94 10.54
N SER A 64 -14.41 10.13 9.65
CA SER A 64 -14.73 8.70 9.57
C SER A 64 -14.60 8.01 10.94
N TRP A 65 -15.67 7.36 11.39
CA TRP A 65 -15.70 6.58 12.63
C TRP A 65 -14.67 5.44 12.67
N LEU A 66 -14.09 5.08 11.52
CA LEU A 66 -13.09 4.03 11.41
C LEU A 66 -11.65 4.55 11.57
N LEU A 67 -11.40 5.85 11.35
CA LEU A 67 -10.06 6.38 11.10
C LEU A 67 -9.07 6.07 12.23
N ASP A 68 -9.40 6.42 13.48
CA ASP A 68 -8.48 6.22 14.60
C ASP A 68 -8.12 4.76 14.82
N ALA A 69 -9.11 3.88 14.69
CA ALA A 69 -8.90 2.45 14.83
C ALA A 69 -8.10 1.86 13.66
N TRP A 70 -8.32 2.37 12.46
CA TRP A 70 -7.54 2.05 11.27
C TRP A 70 -6.07 2.46 11.45
N LEU A 71 -5.79 3.72 11.77
CA LEU A 71 -4.43 4.18 12.05
C LEU A 71 -3.77 3.34 13.16
N LYS A 72 -4.53 3.07 14.22
CA LYS A 72 -4.07 2.25 15.34
C LYS A 72 -3.75 0.80 14.94
N SER A 73 -4.39 0.21 13.92
CA SER A 73 -4.01 -1.14 13.45
C SER A 73 -2.62 -1.16 12.83
N TYR A 74 -2.23 -0.10 12.09
CA TYR A 74 -0.86 0.04 11.57
C TYR A 74 0.14 0.38 12.68
N LEU A 75 -0.19 1.34 13.54
CA LEU A 75 0.70 1.84 14.60
C LEU A 75 1.01 0.79 15.69
N ASN A 76 0.10 -0.16 15.91
CA ASN A 76 0.35 -1.31 16.79
C ASN A 76 1.23 -2.40 16.15
N GLY A 77 1.44 -2.36 14.83
CA GLY A 77 2.34 -3.27 14.14
C GLY A 77 3.76 -3.19 14.71
N ARG A 78 4.34 -4.32 15.10
CA ARG A 78 5.68 -4.39 15.73
C ARG A 78 6.73 -5.11 14.87
N THR A 79 6.31 -5.73 13.77
CA THR A 79 7.22 -6.28 12.75
C THR A 79 7.95 -5.13 12.05
N PRO A 80 9.20 -5.32 11.57
CA PRO A 80 9.84 -4.35 10.70
C PRO A 80 8.93 -3.95 9.54
N LEU A 81 8.69 -2.64 9.37
CA LEU A 81 7.66 -2.14 8.48
C LEU A 81 7.78 -2.59 7.01
N PRO A 82 8.99 -2.71 6.41
CA PRO A 82 9.11 -3.24 5.06
C PRO A 82 8.67 -4.70 4.91
N LEU A 83 8.69 -5.48 5.99
CA LEU A 83 8.26 -6.89 5.98
C LEU A 83 6.81 -7.05 6.46
N SER A 84 6.05 -5.95 6.57
CA SER A 84 4.66 -6.02 7.04
C SER A 84 3.70 -5.04 6.38
N SER A 85 4.06 -3.77 6.22
CA SER A 85 3.12 -2.71 5.85
C SER A 85 3.63 -1.71 4.82
N ASN A 86 4.95 -1.52 4.68
CA ASN A 86 5.47 -0.60 3.68
C ASN A 86 5.35 -1.21 2.27
N VAL A 87 5.26 -0.33 1.30
CA VAL A 87 5.02 -0.67 -0.11
C VAL A 87 6.06 0.02 -0.96
N GLY A 88 6.63 -0.71 -1.93
CA GLY A 88 7.48 -0.14 -2.97
C GLY A 88 6.71 -0.02 -4.27
N PHE A 89 6.65 1.18 -4.84
CA PHE A 89 5.99 1.47 -6.11
C PHE A 89 7.03 1.75 -7.19
N GLY A 90 6.97 1.06 -8.33
CA GLY A 90 7.73 1.42 -9.52
C GLY A 90 7.14 2.66 -10.19
N ILE A 91 7.95 3.69 -10.43
CA ILE A 91 7.52 4.94 -11.07
C ILE A 91 8.11 5.01 -12.47
N GLN A 92 7.29 5.35 -13.46
CA GLN A 92 7.79 5.66 -14.80
C GLN A 92 8.57 6.98 -14.73
N THR A 93 9.86 6.96 -15.05
CA THR A 93 10.71 8.15 -14.99
C THR A 93 10.36 9.22 -16.03
N GLN A 94 9.56 8.87 -17.04
CA GLN A 94 9.23 9.74 -18.17
C GLN A 94 10.49 10.25 -18.91
N ASN A 95 11.58 9.47 -18.89
CA ASN A 95 12.89 9.85 -19.42
C ASN A 95 13.43 11.17 -18.82
N LYS A 96 13.09 11.44 -17.55
CA LYS A 96 13.54 12.63 -16.81
C LYS A 96 14.55 12.26 -15.74
N SER A 97 15.43 13.22 -15.43
CA SER A 97 16.47 13.04 -14.43
C SER A 97 15.89 12.99 -13.01
N LEU A 98 16.68 12.48 -12.06
CA LEU A 98 16.34 12.57 -10.63
C LEU A 98 16.15 14.02 -10.18
N SER A 99 16.93 14.97 -10.72
CA SER A 99 16.78 16.41 -10.42
C SER A 99 15.45 16.98 -10.88
N ASP A 100 14.93 16.56 -12.04
CA ASP A 100 13.62 16.97 -12.52
C ASP A 100 12.52 16.44 -11.59
N TRP A 101 12.60 15.17 -11.21
CA TRP A 101 11.65 14.56 -10.28
C TRP A 101 11.69 15.20 -8.89
N ALA A 102 12.87 15.46 -8.34
CA ALA A 102 13.01 16.12 -7.05
C ALA A 102 12.39 17.52 -7.05
N ALA A 103 12.64 18.31 -8.11
CA ALA A 103 12.02 19.62 -8.28
C ALA A 103 10.50 19.53 -8.47
N ALA A 104 10.02 18.56 -9.24
CA ALA A 104 8.58 18.36 -9.46
C ALA A 104 7.84 17.98 -8.17
N LEU A 105 8.41 17.07 -7.38
CA LEU A 105 7.85 16.66 -6.09
C LEU A 105 7.87 17.81 -5.07
N ALA A 106 8.95 18.59 -5.03
CA ALA A 106 9.01 19.81 -4.24
C ALA A 106 7.92 20.81 -4.69
N ALA A 107 7.68 20.94 -6.00
CA ALA A 107 6.63 21.79 -6.53
C ALA A 107 5.22 21.30 -6.17
N VAL A 108 4.99 19.99 -6.03
CA VAL A 108 3.73 19.46 -5.49
C VAL A 108 3.56 19.83 -4.01
N CYS A 109 4.63 19.77 -3.21
CA CYS A 109 4.59 20.22 -1.82
C CYS A 109 4.29 21.73 -1.73
N ALA A 110 4.91 22.54 -2.59
CA ALA A 110 4.64 23.97 -2.74
C ALA A 110 3.17 24.23 -3.13
N ASP A 111 2.64 23.48 -4.09
CA ASP A 111 1.24 23.61 -4.50
C ASP A 111 0.28 23.25 -3.38
N TYR A 112 0.58 22.21 -2.59
CA TYR A 112 -0.22 21.87 -1.42
C TYR A 112 -0.20 22.99 -0.38
N TYR A 113 0.97 23.55 -0.08
CA TYR A 113 1.11 24.67 0.85
C TYR A 113 0.30 25.89 0.43
N HIS A 114 0.32 26.23 -0.86
CA HIS A 114 -0.39 27.38 -1.42
C HIS A 114 -1.85 27.07 -1.82
N ASN A 115 -2.37 25.88 -1.52
CA ASN A 115 -3.71 25.41 -1.92
C ASN A 115 -3.97 25.49 -3.45
N ARG A 116 -2.94 25.21 -4.26
CA ARG A 116 -2.99 25.19 -5.73
C ARG A 116 -3.36 23.83 -6.32
N ILE A 117 -3.43 22.77 -5.49
CA ILE A 117 -3.88 21.44 -5.93
C ILE A 117 -5.41 21.42 -5.96
N PRO A 118 -6.06 21.26 -7.13
CA PRO A 118 -7.50 21.10 -7.18
C PRO A 118 -7.89 19.79 -6.50
N THR A 119 -9.01 19.79 -5.76
CA THR A 119 -9.50 18.56 -5.12
C THR A 119 -9.83 17.51 -6.19
N PRO A 120 -9.15 16.33 -6.19
CA PRO A 120 -9.44 15.30 -7.18
C PRO A 120 -10.87 14.78 -7.03
N GLN A 121 -11.40 14.20 -8.10
CA GLN A 121 -12.76 13.67 -8.12
C GLN A 121 -12.77 12.20 -8.56
N THR A 122 -13.74 11.44 -8.06
CA THR A 122 -14.04 10.11 -8.59
C THR A 122 -14.53 10.21 -10.05
N PRO A 123 -14.57 9.11 -10.82
CA PRO A 123 -15.16 9.11 -12.16
C PRO A 123 -16.61 9.60 -12.21
N GLN A 124 -17.33 9.55 -11.08
CA GLN A 124 -18.70 10.05 -10.92
C GLN A 124 -18.75 11.54 -10.51
N GLY A 125 -17.62 12.24 -10.45
CA GLY A 125 -17.54 13.66 -10.09
C GLY A 125 -17.61 13.95 -8.59
N THR A 126 -17.46 12.95 -7.72
CA THR A 126 -17.47 13.17 -6.26
C THR A 126 -16.09 13.59 -5.76
N PRO A 127 -15.92 14.71 -5.05
CA PRO A 127 -14.62 15.12 -4.51
C PRO A 127 -14.04 14.09 -3.53
N ILE A 128 -12.73 13.82 -3.60
CA ILE A 128 -12.02 12.95 -2.65
C ILE A 128 -11.38 13.74 -1.50
N SER A 129 -11.20 13.10 -0.35
CA SER A 129 -10.68 13.72 0.86
C SER A 129 -9.20 14.05 0.71
N MET A 130 -8.82 15.29 1.04
CA MET A 130 -7.43 15.75 1.01
C MET A 130 -6.68 15.47 2.32
N ASP A 131 -7.30 14.78 3.29
CA ASP A 131 -6.70 14.52 4.61
C ASP A 131 -5.40 13.70 4.51
N GLN A 132 -5.35 12.77 3.56
CA GLN A 132 -4.17 11.94 3.32
C GLN A 132 -2.99 12.74 2.74
N TRP A 133 -3.25 13.89 2.12
CA TRP A 133 -2.23 14.72 1.46
C TRP A 133 -1.44 15.59 2.44
N GLN A 134 -1.83 15.62 3.72
CA GLN A 134 -1.13 16.37 4.76
C GLN A 134 0.34 15.98 4.92
N ILE A 135 0.72 14.77 4.48
CA ILE A 135 2.11 14.31 4.43
C ILE A 135 3.02 15.22 3.59
N LEU A 136 2.46 15.99 2.63
CA LEU A 136 3.18 16.98 1.81
C LEU A 136 3.68 18.19 2.62
N ARG A 137 3.30 18.33 3.89
CA ARG A 137 3.88 19.32 4.82
C ARG A 137 5.21 18.84 5.41
N GLY A 138 5.52 17.56 5.26
CA GLY A 138 6.50 16.85 6.04
C GLY A 138 5.83 16.07 7.16
N ALA A 139 6.13 14.77 7.23
CA ALA A 139 5.56 13.87 8.22
C ALA A 139 6.46 12.66 8.45
N ALA A 140 6.21 11.95 9.54
CA ALA A 140 6.82 10.66 9.86
C ALA A 140 5.98 9.87 10.85
N ARG A 141 6.03 8.54 10.73
CA ARG A 141 5.67 7.65 11.84
C ARG A 141 6.74 7.75 12.92
N ILE A 142 6.33 7.77 14.18
CA ILE A 142 7.22 7.96 15.33
C ILE A 142 7.32 6.67 16.13
N PRO A 143 8.48 6.00 16.19
CA PRO A 143 8.65 4.79 16.98
C PRO A 143 8.39 5.06 18.46
N GLN A 144 7.44 4.33 19.06
CA GLN A 144 7.10 4.44 20.48
C GLN A 144 6.88 3.05 21.09
N THR A 145 6.89 2.94 22.42
CA THR A 145 6.74 1.64 23.09
C THR A 145 5.28 1.18 23.00
N SER A 146 5.07 -0.09 22.66
CA SER A 146 3.77 -0.77 22.50
C SER A 146 2.91 -0.33 21.31
N CYS A 147 2.85 0.97 21.01
CA CYS A 147 2.13 1.55 19.88
C CYS A 147 2.96 2.73 19.38
N ASP A 148 3.21 2.81 18.08
CA ASP A 148 3.87 3.97 17.49
C ASP A 148 2.93 5.19 17.45
N GLY A 149 3.51 6.37 17.24
CA GLY A 149 2.78 7.59 16.93
C GLY A 149 2.91 7.96 15.45
N TYR A 150 2.23 9.03 15.06
CA TYR A 150 2.39 9.65 13.74
C TYR A 150 2.45 11.16 13.92
N ARG A 151 3.39 11.82 13.24
CA ARG A 151 3.61 13.26 13.32
C ARG A 151 3.52 13.86 11.93
N ILE A 152 2.65 14.85 11.77
CA ILE A 152 2.66 15.79 10.65
C ILE A 152 3.30 17.07 11.16
N ALA A 153 4.18 17.68 10.38
CA ALA A 153 4.89 18.89 10.76
C ALA A 153 3.91 20.04 11.02
N GLU A 154 4.07 20.73 12.16
CA GLU A 154 3.22 21.85 12.57
C GLU A 154 3.31 23.02 11.57
N THR A 155 4.50 23.25 11.02
CA THR A 155 4.74 24.14 9.89
C THR A 155 5.32 23.34 8.74
N THR A 156 4.91 23.63 7.51
CA THR A 156 5.46 22.95 6.32
C THR A 156 6.98 23.09 6.29
N SER A 157 7.69 21.98 6.09
CA SER A 157 9.14 22.02 5.92
C SER A 157 9.51 22.61 4.55
N ARG A 158 10.71 23.17 4.47
CA ARG A 158 11.33 23.60 3.20
C ARG A 158 12.41 22.65 2.70
N HIS A 159 12.63 21.54 3.40
CA HIS A 159 13.79 20.68 3.20
C HIS A 159 13.41 19.26 2.79
N ILE A 160 14.33 18.61 2.08
CA ILE A 160 14.28 17.17 1.78
C ILE A 160 15.54 16.49 2.32
N GLY A 161 15.40 15.21 2.63
CA GLY A 161 16.52 14.34 2.98
C GLY A 161 17.02 13.55 1.78
N VAL A 162 18.32 13.35 1.66
CA VAL A 162 18.95 12.45 0.70
C VAL A 162 19.81 11.46 1.46
N ILE A 163 19.57 10.17 1.29
CA ILE A 163 20.30 9.11 1.97
C ILE A 163 21.25 8.47 0.95
N HIS A 164 22.56 8.62 1.19
CA HIS A 164 23.60 8.12 0.30
C HIS A 164 24.80 7.61 1.11
N LYS A 165 25.33 6.43 0.75
CA LYS A 165 26.45 5.74 1.43
C LYS A 165 26.33 5.72 2.98
N GLY A 166 25.10 5.60 3.48
CA GLY A 166 24.77 5.54 4.89
C GLY A 166 24.74 6.88 5.63
N PHE A 167 24.98 8.01 4.96
CA PHE A 167 24.81 9.37 5.51
C PHE A 167 23.42 9.92 5.19
N TYR A 168 23.00 10.93 5.96
CA TYR A 168 21.83 11.75 5.67
C TYR A 168 22.28 13.14 5.23
N TYR A 169 21.96 13.55 4.02
CA TYR A 169 22.21 14.89 3.50
C TYR A 169 20.89 15.65 3.47
N ARG A 170 20.85 16.85 4.03
CA ARG A 170 19.66 17.71 4.01
C ARG A 170 19.84 18.81 2.99
N ILE A 171 18.88 18.97 2.08
CA ILE A 171 18.86 19.99 1.03
C ILE A 171 17.67 20.91 1.26
N THR A 172 17.86 22.22 1.08
CA THR A 172 16.73 23.17 1.00
C THR A 172 16.05 23.04 -0.37
N ALA A 173 14.82 22.55 -0.39
CA ALA A 173 14.05 22.27 -1.61
C ALA A 173 13.08 23.40 -2.00
N LEU A 174 12.64 24.19 -1.01
CA LEU A 174 11.74 25.33 -1.20
C LEU A 174 12.39 26.65 -0.78
N ASP A 175 12.10 27.73 -1.50
CA ASP A 175 12.56 29.08 -1.16
C ASP A 175 11.74 29.71 -0.02
N GLU A 176 12.05 30.96 0.34
CA GLU A 176 11.42 31.69 1.44
C GLU A 176 9.92 31.95 1.20
N GLN A 177 9.46 31.83 -0.04
CA GLN A 177 8.06 31.93 -0.44
C GLN A 177 7.39 30.55 -0.58
N TYR A 178 8.07 29.48 -0.14
CA TYR A 178 7.63 28.09 -0.28
C TYR A 178 7.45 27.66 -1.75
N GLU A 179 8.21 28.25 -2.67
CA GLU A 179 8.26 27.80 -4.06
C GLU A 179 9.42 26.86 -4.29
N ALA A 180 9.24 25.86 -5.15
CA ALA A 180 10.29 24.91 -5.46
C ALA A 180 11.45 25.56 -6.22
N TYR A 181 12.68 25.13 -5.91
CA TYR A 181 13.84 25.51 -6.69
C TYR A 181 13.84 24.85 -8.08
N HIS A 182 14.60 25.43 -9.01
CA HIS A 182 14.78 24.88 -10.35
C HIS A 182 15.54 23.54 -10.31
N PRO A 183 15.30 22.59 -11.25
CA PRO A 183 16.03 21.32 -11.35
C PRO A 183 17.56 21.44 -11.27
N ASP A 184 18.14 22.51 -11.84
CA ASP A 184 19.58 22.80 -11.75
C ASP A 184 20.12 22.87 -10.32
N THR A 185 19.34 23.38 -9.37
CA THR A 185 19.72 23.43 -7.95
C THR A 185 19.84 22.01 -7.38
N PHE A 186 18.88 21.14 -7.69
CA PHE A 186 18.90 19.74 -7.27
C PHE A 186 20.01 18.95 -7.97
N ARG A 187 20.24 19.19 -9.26
CA ARG A 187 21.32 18.56 -10.02
C ARG A 187 22.69 18.84 -9.39
N GLN A 188 22.99 20.12 -9.11
CA GLN A 188 24.22 20.50 -8.41
C GLN A 188 24.31 19.84 -7.03
N ALA A 189 23.19 19.75 -6.31
CA ALA A 189 23.18 19.10 -5.00
C ALA A 189 23.51 17.60 -5.10
N PHE A 190 22.91 16.90 -6.05
CA PHE A 190 23.17 15.48 -6.27
C PHE A 190 24.59 15.22 -6.79
N GLU A 191 25.13 16.07 -7.67
CA GLU A 191 26.54 16.01 -8.09
C GLU A 191 27.49 16.15 -6.89
N GLN A 192 27.22 17.09 -5.98
CA GLN A 192 28.01 17.27 -4.76
C GLN A 192 27.88 16.07 -3.79
N ILE A 193 26.67 15.51 -3.63
CA ILE A 193 26.45 14.34 -2.76
C ILE A 193 27.11 13.08 -3.35
N LEU A 194 27.00 12.87 -4.65
CA LEU A 194 27.56 11.69 -5.33
C LEU A 194 29.09 11.73 -5.40
N SER A 195 29.69 12.92 -5.40
CA SER A 195 31.14 13.09 -5.31
C SER A 195 31.70 12.90 -3.89
N ASP A 196 30.84 12.87 -2.86
CA ASP A 196 31.26 12.49 -1.50
C ASP A 196 31.57 10.98 -1.44
N ASN A 197 32.86 10.69 -1.39
CA ASN A 197 33.37 9.32 -1.37
C ASN A 197 33.50 8.73 0.03
N ALA A 198 33.10 9.46 1.08
CA ALA A 198 33.02 8.89 2.41
C ALA A 198 31.98 7.76 2.45
N ALA A 199 32.29 6.70 3.20
CA ALA A 199 31.33 5.64 3.53
C ALA A 199 31.07 5.68 5.04
N ASN A 200 29.79 5.72 5.42
CA ASN A 200 29.40 5.60 6.81
C ASN A 200 29.23 4.12 7.19
N PRO A 201 30.10 3.54 8.04
CA PRO A 201 29.95 2.15 8.50
C PRO A 201 28.74 1.95 9.42
N TYR A 202 28.06 3.04 9.83
CA TYR A 202 26.86 3.02 10.66
C TYR A 202 25.69 3.72 9.95
N PRO A 203 25.11 3.10 8.90
CA PRO A 203 24.10 3.76 8.07
C PRO A 203 22.93 4.29 8.89
N ILE A 204 22.46 5.50 8.54
CA ILE A 204 21.45 6.19 9.34
C ILE A 204 20.13 5.40 9.47
N ALA A 205 19.80 4.58 8.47
CA ALA A 205 18.55 3.82 8.41
C ALA A 205 18.48 2.60 9.34
N VAL A 206 19.60 2.03 9.81
CA VAL A 206 19.59 0.74 10.54
C VAL A 206 18.58 0.66 11.71
N PRO A 207 18.38 1.69 12.56
CA PRO A 207 17.44 1.61 13.67
C PRO A 207 16.00 1.33 13.24
N CYS A 208 15.59 1.82 12.07
CA CYS A 208 14.22 1.68 11.60
C CYS A 208 13.88 0.24 11.18
N TYR A 209 14.87 -0.57 10.81
CA TYR A 209 14.69 -1.97 10.39
C TYR A 209 14.54 -2.96 11.55
N LEU A 210 14.79 -2.54 12.80
CA LEU A 210 14.62 -3.40 13.97
C LEU A 210 13.14 -3.73 14.23
N GLY A 211 12.24 -2.79 13.93
CA GLY A 211 10.81 -2.91 14.17
C GLY A 211 10.42 -2.72 15.63
N GLY A 212 9.20 -2.20 15.81
CA GLY A 212 8.48 -2.21 17.06
C GLY A 212 9.25 -1.66 18.27
N ASN A 213 9.17 -2.40 19.39
CA ASN A 213 9.69 -1.93 20.69
C ASN A 213 11.21 -1.75 20.67
N GLN A 214 11.92 -2.47 19.79
CA GLN A 214 13.36 -2.36 19.70
C GLN A 214 13.77 -1.06 19.02
N THR A 215 13.13 -0.69 17.89
CA THR A 215 13.31 0.64 17.28
C THR A 215 12.99 1.74 18.29
N ALA A 216 11.85 1.67 18.99
CA ALA A 216 11.46 2.68 19.98
C ALA A 216 12.50 2.87 21.10
N ARG A 217 13.08 1.78 21.62
CA ARG A 217 14.14 1.83 22.64
C ARG A 217 15.40 2.51 22.11
N ILE A 218 15.87 2.13 20.92
CA ILE A 218 17.07 2.71 20.32
C ILE A 218 16.85 4.18 20.00
N TYR A 219 15.68 4.53 19.45
CA TYR A 219 15.31 5.91 19.13
C TYR A 219 15.36 6.82 20.36
N LYS A 220 14.83 6.35 21.50
CA LYS A 220 14.89 7.08 22.77
C LYS A 220 16.33 7.32 23.25
N VAL A 221 17.22 6.33 23.08
CA VAL A 221 18.63 6.45 23.49
C VAL A 221 19.40 7.38 22.54
N LEU A 222 19.10 7.36 21.23
CA LEU A 222 19.71 8.27 20.26
C LEU A 222 19.39 9.73 20.59
N LYS A 223 18.15 10.04 20.99
CA LYS A 223 17.70 11.37 21.44
C LYS A 223 18.42 11.93 22.68
N LEU A 224 19.30 11.16 23.34
CA LEU A 224 20.11 11.67 24.47
C LEU A 224 21.33 12.49 24.02
N LYS A 225 21.64 12.52 22.72
CA LYS A 225 22.71 13.35 22.14
C LYS A 225 22.07 14.47 21.32
N GLU A 226 22.63 15.67 21.41
CA GLU A 226 22.12 16.87 20.73
C GLU A 226 22.14 16.70 19.21
N ASP A 227 23.29 16.37 18.60
CA ASP A 227 23.40 16.13 17.15
C ASP A 227 22.40 15.09 16.61
N ASN A 228 22.12 14.05 17.40
CA ASN A 228 21.18 13.01 17.01
C ASN A 228 19.73 13.50 17.08
N THR A 229 19.43 14.41 18.01
CA THR A 229 18.11 15.02 18.15
C THR A 229 17.84 15.92 16.95
N ASP A 230 18.83 16.69 16.51
CA ASP A 230 18.73 17.51 15.30
C ASP A 230 18.51 16.65 14.04
N LEU A 231 19.28 15.57 13.87
CA LEU A 231 19.08 14.62 12.77
C LEU A 231 17.67 14.01 12.81
N ILE A 232 17.18 13.64 14.00
CA ILE A 232 15.84 13.09 14.15
C ILE A 232 14.79 14.13 13.74
N GLU A 233 14.92 15.39 14.15
CA GLU A 233 13.98 16.43 13.77
C GLU A 233 13.96 16.62 12.24
N CYS A 234 15.13 16.57 11.57
CA CYS A 234 15.21 16.59 10.11
C CYS A 234 14.45 15.42 9.48
N ILE A 235 14.75 14.19 9.93
CA ILE A 235 14.10 12.96 9.44
C ILE A 235 12.57 13.02 9.63
N GLU A 236 12.11 13.47 10.80
CA GLU A 236 10.69 13.51 11.14
C GLU A 236 9.92 14.59 10.35
N THR A 237 10.56 15.73 10.04
CA THR A 237 9.87 16.91 9.49
C THR A 237 10.11 17.20 8.02
N ASP A 238 11.14 16.64 7.38
CA ASP A 238 11.43 16.93 5.96
C ASP A 238 10.27 16.51 5.03
N LEU A 239 10.13 17.15 3.87
CA LEU A 239 8.98 16.95 2.98
C LEU A 239 8.86 15.51 2.49
N PHE A 240 9.98 14.99 1.99
CA PHE A 240 10.16 13.62 1.55
C PHE A 240 11.65 13.29 1.57
N HIS A 241 11.99 12.02 1.42
CA HIS A 241 13.38 11.59 1.28
C HIS A 241 13.68 11.10 -0.13
N ILE A 242 14.96 11.09 -0.48
CA ILE A 242 15.51 10.42 -1.64
C ILE A 242 16.54 9.41 -1.15
N SER A 243 16.54 8.20 -1.70
CA SER A 243 17.64 7.24 -1.51
C SER A 243 18.31 6.99 -2.85
N ILE A 244 19.65 7.02 -2.89
CA ILE A 244 20.41 6.85 -4.13
C ILE A 244 21.32 5.62 -4.03
N ASN A 245 21.22 4.75 -5.04
CA ASN A 245 22.06 3.59 -5.19
C ASN A 245 22.53 3.42 -6.64
N HIS A 246 23.50 2.52 -6.85
CA HIS A 246 24.16 2.29 -8.14
C HIS A 246 24.32 0.79 -8.40
N LYS A 247 23.46 -0.06 -7.82
CA LYS A 247 23.59 -1.51 -8.02
C LYS A 247 22.89 -1.92 -9.31
N GLU A 248 23.52 -2.79 -10.08
CA GLU A 248 22.89 -3.34 -11.27
C GLU A 248 21.84 -4.38 -10.88
N PHE A 249 20.61 -4.18 -11.36
CA PHE A 249 19.48 -5.06 -11.11
C PHE A 249 18.58 -5.19 -12.34
N ASN A 250 17.99 -6.37 -12.52
CA ASN A 250 16.78 -6.50 -13.33
C ASN A 250 15.60 -5.79 -12.63
N ALA A 251 14.51 -5.51 -13.34
CA ALA A 251 13.40 -4.71 -12.80
C ALA A 251 12.78 -5.31 -11.52
N GLU A 252 12.66 -6.63 -11.43
CA GLU A 252 12.06 -7.32 -10.27
C GLU A 252 12.94 -7.20 -9.02
N ASN A 253 14.25 -7.43 -9.18
CA ASN A 253 15.21 -7.32 -8.09
C ASN A 253 15.36 -5.87 -7.63
N ASP A 254 15.25 -4.90 -8.54
CA ASP A 254 15.30 -3.48 -8.24
C ASP A 254 14.09 -3.06 -7.40
N LEU A 255 12.88 -3.52 -7.78
CA LEU A 255 11.66 -3.30 -7.00
C LEU A 255 11.71 -4.02 -5.64
N ALA A 256 12.16 -5.27 -5.59
CA ALA A 256 12.33 -6.01 -4.34
C ALA A 256 13.35 -5.31 -3.42
N TRP A 257 14.42 -4.78 -4.00
CA TRP A 257 15.45 -4.04 -3.28
C TRP A 257 14.90 -2.74 -2.70
N ALA A 258 14.19 -1.95 -3.50
CA ALA A 258 13.53 -0.70 -3.09
C ALA A 258 12.31 -0.90 -2.17
N THR A 259 11.92 -2.16 -1.91
CA THR A 259 10.85 -2.50 -0.98
C THR A 259 11.42 -3.07 0.31
N PHE A 260 12.15 -4.19 0.26
CA PHE A 260 12.40 -5.04 1.42
C PHE A 260 13.83 -4.93 2.00
N VAL A 261 14.83 -4.66 1.18
CA VAL A 261 16.24 -4.92 1.50
C VAL A 261 16.87 -3.75 2.26
N PRO A 262 17.65 -3.94 3.35
CA PRO A 262 18.11 -2.82 4.18
C PRO A 262 19.12 -1.91 3.48
N GLU A 263 19.90 -2.43 2.54
CA GLU A 263 20.87 -1.69 1.73
C GLU A 263 20.22 -0.58 0.91
N GLN A 264 18.89 -0.58 0.79
CA GLN A 264 18.12 0.54 0.26
C GLN A 264 18.29 1.84 1.02
N ASN A 265 18.83 1.79 2.25
CA ASN A 265 19.07 2.96 3.08
C ASN A 265 17.85 3.90 3.15
N VAL A 266 16.65 3.32 3.28
CA VAL A 266 15.41 4.08 3.43
C VAL A 266 15.10 4.20 4.92
N TRP A 267 14.73 5.40 5.37
CA TRP A 267 14.10 5.55 6.67
C TRP A 267 12.65 5.07 6.58
N CYS A 268 12.38 3.80 6.92
CA CYS A 268 11.09 3.15 6.67
C CYS A 268 9.89 3.73 7.45
N TYR A 269 10.11 4.74 8.30
CA TYR A 269 9.06 5.49 8.99
C TYR A 269 8.71 6.81 8.26
N LYS A 270 9.36 7.10 7.13
CA LYS A 270 9.05 8.26 6.29
C LYS A 270 7.92 7.91 5.31
N PRO A 271 6.85 8.73 5.20
CA PRO A 271 5.72 8.46 4.32
C PRO A 271 6.13 8.31 2.87
N MET A 272 7.06 9.15 2.41
CA MET A 272 7.57 9.10 1.03
C MET A 272 9.10 9.13 1.01
N THR A 273 9.69 8.04 0.51
CA THR A 273 11.11 8.00 0.10
C THR A 273 11.24 7.58 -1.36
N PHE A 274 11.74 8.47 -2.20
CA PHE A 274 11.98 8.20 -3.63
C PHE A 274 13.34 7.54 -3.81
N CYS A 275 13.36 6.27 -4.21
CA CYS A 275 14.56 5.48 -4.38
C CYS A 275 14.98 5.50 -5.84
N TYR A 276 16.14 6.09 -6.14
CA TYR A 276 16.68 6.17 -7.49
C TYR A 276 17.90 5.27 -7.63
N ASN A 277 17.92 4.49 -8.70
CA ASN A 277 19.05 3.66 -9.06
C ASN A 277 19.77 4.30 -10.26
N THR A 278 20.96 4.87 -10.04
CA THR A 278 21.72 5.56 -11.08
C THR A 278 22.27 4.60 -12.15
N GLN A 279 22.37 3.31 -11.86
CA GLN A 279 22.85 2.30 -12.81
C GLN A 279 21.75 1.84 -13.77
N THR A 280 20.51 1.71 -13.28
CA THR A 280 19.37 1.24 -14.08
C THR A 280 18.45 2.38 -14.54
N GLU A 281 18.69 3.60 -14.04
CA GLU A 281 17.87 4.79 -14.22
C GLU A 281 16.40 4.61 -13.78
N ARG A 282 16.13 3.64 -12.91
CA ARG A 282 14.78 3.39 -12.37
C ARG A 282 14.51 4.23 -11.13
N LEU A 283 13.25 4.65 -11.00
CA LEU A 283 12.72 5.37 -9.86
C LEU A 283 11.64 4.54 -9.17
N PHE A 284 11.72 4.49 -7.85
CA PHE A 284 10.72 3.85 -6.99
C PHE A 284 10.25 4.81 -5.91
N LEU A 285 9.07 4.59 -5.37
CA LEU A 285 8.59 5.20 -4.14
C LEU A 285 8.45 4.13 -3.08
N HIS A 286 9.22 4.23 -2.00
CA HIS A 286 9.04 3.46 -0.78
C HIS A 286 8.11 4.24 0.16
N CYS A 287 6.99 3.63 0.54
CA CYS A 287 5.94 4.26 1.33
C CYS A 287 5.77 3.63 2.71
N GLU A 288 5.64 4.47 3.74
CA GLU A 288 5.12 4.08 5.06
C GLU A 288 3.60 4.22 5.08
N HIS A 289 2.88 3.10 5.15
CA HIS A 289 1.47 3.04 4.74
C HIS A 289 0.45 3.39 5.83
N THR A 290 0.86 3.98 6.95
CA THR A 290 -0.06 4.26 8.07
C THR A 290 -1.11 5.31 7.71
N TRP A 291 -0.73 6.45 7.12
CA TRP A 291 -1.62 7.60 6.96
C TRP A 291 -2.30 7.65 5.59
N GLU A 292 -1.54 7.41 4.53
CA GLU A 292 -1.96 7.49 3.15
C GLU A 292 -2.25 6.12 2.52
N ASP A 293 -3.16 6.11 1.55
CA ASP A 293 -3.47 4.99 0.68
C ASP A 293 -2.88 5.18 -0.72
N GLY A 294 -2.78 4.08 -1.48
CA GLY A 294 -2.22 4.10 -2.84
C GLY A 294 -2.87 5.11 -3.78
N GLY A 295 -4.17 5.43 -3.60
CA GLY A 295 -4.86 6.46 -4.39
C GLY A 295 -4.28 7.86 -4.20
N ALA A 296 -3.99 8.26 -2.95
CA ALA A 296 -3.37 9.56 -2.66
C ALA A 296 -1.95 9.63 -3.22
N LEU A 297 -1.16 8.54 -3.08
CA LEU A 297 0.18 8.44 -3.63
C LEU A 297 0.19 8.51 -5.17
N LYS A 298 -0.74 7.81 -5.84
CA LYS A 298 -0.92 7.91 -7.30
C LYS A 298 -1.20 9.35 -7.70
N GLY A 299 -2.05 10.06 -6.94
CA GLY A 299 -2.34 11.47 -7.17
C GLY A 299 -1.10 12.36 -7.07
N ILE A 300 -0.32 12.21 -6.00
CA ILE A 300 0.94 12.97 -5.79
C ILE A 300 1.93 12.72 -6.94
N VAL A 301 2.15 11.46 -7.32
CA VAL A 301 3.06 11.09 -8.42
C VAL A 301 2.54 11.64 -9.75
N THR A 302 1.23 11.60 -9.99
CA THR A 302 0.61 12.16 -11.19
C THR A 302 0.86 13.67 -11.31
N HIS A 303 0.60 14.44 -10.24
CA HIS A 303 0.87 15.88 -10.25
C HIS A 303 2.35 16.20 -10.44
N ALA A 304 3.26 15.41 -9.86
CA ALA A 304 4.69 15.59 -10.09
C ALA A 304 5.04 15.30 -11.56
N ALA A 305 4.53 14.21 -12.13
CA ALA A 305 4.79 13.85 -13.53
C ALA A 305 4.30 14.93 -14.51
N GLU A 306 3.12 15.50 -14.29
CA GLU A 306 2.56 16.57 -15.12
C GLU A 306 3.39 17.87 -15.07
N LYS A 307 4.14 18.08 -13.98
CA LYS A 307 5.01 19.24 -13.81
C LYS A 307 6.38 19.10 -14.48
N LEU A 308 6.83 17.89 -14.82
CA LEU A 308 8.18 17.61 -15.32
C LEU A 308 8.62 18.44 -16.53
N ASN A 309 7.67 18.95 -17.32
CA ASN A 309 7.93 19.78 -18.51
C ASN A 309 7.69 21.29 -18.29
N THR A 310 7.21 21.69 -17.12
CA THR A 310 6.83 23.08 -16.79
C THR A 310 7.54 23.61 -15.55
N LEU A 311 8.58 22.91 -15.09
CA LEU A 311 9.36 23.29 -13.90
C LEU A 311 9.98 24.67 -14.07
N LYS A 312 9.61 25.55 -13.16
CA LYS A 312 10.13 26.90 -13.00
C LYS A 312 10.59 27.03 -11.56
N GLY A 313 11.52 27.95 -11.30
CA GLY A 313 12.01 28.17 -9.96
C GLY A 313 13.28 28.99 -9.99
N LYS A 314 13.66 29.54 -8.84
CA LYS A 314 14.94 30.22 -8.70
C LYS A 314 16.06 29.18 -8.85
N LYS A 315 17.12 29.56 -9.56
CA LYS A 315 18.39 28.82 -9.57
C LYS A 315 19.24 29.37 -8.43
N THR A 316 19.80 28.50 -7.61
CA THR A 316 20.68 28.90 -6.51
C THR A 316 21.75 27.83 -6.30
N ALA A 317 22.86 28.20 -5.66
CA ALA A 317 23.75 27.21 -5.10
C ALA A 317 22.99 26.38 -4.05
N PRO A 318 23.11 25.05 -4.07
CA PRO A 318 22.40 24.21 -3.12
C PRO A 318 22.95 24.40 -1.71
N ALA A 319 22.06 24.60 -0.74
CA ALA A 319 22.42 24.55 0.68
C ALA A 319 22.30 23.10 1.16
N ILE A 320 23.45 22.46 1.42
CA ILE A 320 23.56 21.05 1.81
C ILE A 320 24.23 20.93 3.17
N SER A 321 23.66 20.13 4.07
CA SER A 321 24.32 19.71 5.32
C SER A 321 24.35 18.18 5.42
N ARG A 322 25.46 17.63 5.90
CA ARG A 322 25.66 16.18 6.05
C ARG A 322 25.57 15.78 7.53
N HIS A 323 24.80 14.75 7.82
CA HIS A 323 24.49 14.26 9.16
C HIS A 323 24.77 12.76 9.27
N GLN A 324 25.11 12.33 10.49
CA GLN A 324 25.31 10.94 10.88
C GLN A 324 24.98 10.76 12.36
N TRP A 325 24.83 9.53 12.81
CA TRP A 325 24.64 9.26 14.23
C TRP A 325 25.93 9.45 15.04
N THR A 326 25.83 10.17 16.14
CA THR A 326 26.81 10.17 17.24
C THR A 326 26.55 8.95 18.13
N LEU A 327 27.43 7.95 18.04
CA LEU A 327 27.26 6.62 18.65
C LEU A 327 28.35 6.29 19.68
N THR A 328 27.93 5.66 20.78
CA THR A 328 28.82 4.99 21.75
C THR A 328 29.47 3.72 21.16
N PRO A 329 30.60 3.23 21.71
CA PRO A 329 31.23 1.97 21.26
C PRO A 329 30.27 0.77 21.26
N THR A 330 29.42 0.66 22.27
CA THR A 330 28.41 -0.41 22.37
C THR A 330 27.37 -0.33 21.25
N GLN A 331 26.90 0.88 20.92
CA GLN A 331 25.96 1.07 19.81
C GLN A 331 26.60 0.71 18.47
N LYS A 332 27.86 1.13 18.23
CA LYS A 332 28.62 0.80 17.01
C LYS A 332 28.72 -0.70 16.78
N LYS A 333 29.04 -1.48 17.83
CA LYS A 333 29.11 -2.95 17.77
C LYS A 333 27.75 -3.57 17.40
N ASN A 334 26.66 -3.08 17.99
CA ASN A 334 25.34 -3.63 17.74
C ASN A 334 24.78 -3.27 16.36
N TRP A 335 25.19 -2.13 15.80
CA TRP A 335 24.70 -1.61 14.52
C TRP A 335 24.87 -2.61 13.37
N LEU A 336 26.07 -3.17 13.23
CA LEU A 336 26.39 -4.14 12.18
C LEU A 336 25.55 -5.41 12.31
N ARG A 337 25.41 -5.91 13.55
CA ARG A 337 24.57 -7.07 13.84
C ARG A 337 23.10 -6.80 13.50
N TRP A 338 22.55 -5.65 13.88
CA TRP A 338 21.16 -5.31 13.59
C TRP A 338 20.87 -5.26 12.09
N GLN A 339 21.80 -4.70 11.31
CA GLN A 339 21.69 -4.67 9.87
C GLN A 339 21.68 -6.09 9.28
N GLN A 340 22.61 -6.94 9.71
CA GLN A 340 22.69 -8.35 9.29
C GLN A 340 21.44 -9.15 9.68
N ASP A 341 20.99 -9.04 10.93
CA ASP A 341 19.81 -9.75 11.46
C ASP A 341 18.55 -9.42 10.65
N TYR A 342 18.40 -8.17 10.18
CA TYR A 342 17.31 -7.78 9.30
C TYR A 342 17.53 -8.27 7.86
N ALA A 343 18.75 -8.11 7.30
CA ALA A 343 19.07 -8.55 5.94
C ALA A 343 18.76 -10.05 5.74
N GLU A 344 19.03 -10.89 6.74
CA GLU A 344 18.73 -12.33 6.73
C GLU A 344 17.23 -12.64 6.66
N LYS A 345 16.37 -11.74 7.14
CA LYS A 345 14.91 -11.86 7.02
C LYS A 345 14.44 -11.31 5.68
N ALA A 346 14.93 -10.12 5.31
CA ALA A 346 14.54 -9.43 4.09
C ALA A 346 14.91 -10.20 2.82
N LYS A 347 16.06 -10.88 2.79
CA LYS A 347 16.50 -11.68 1.63
C LYS A 347 15.56 -12.83 1.25
N LYS A 348 14.68 -13.23 2.18
CA LYS A 348 13.67 -14.26 1.97
C LYS A 348 12.42 -13.72 1.29
N MET A 349 12.30 -12.41 1.08
CA MET A 349 11.19 -11.81 0.36
C MET A 349 11.57 -11.65 -1.11
N HIS A 350 10.76 -12.22 -1.99
CA HIS A 350 10.94 -12.16 -3.44
C HIS A 350 9.79 -11.41 -4.10
N VAL A 351 10.10 -10.78 -5.22
CA VAL A 351 9.13 -10.20 -6.15
C VAL A 351 9.30 -10.90 -7.48
N ARG A 352 8.18 -11.25 -8.11
CA ARG A 352 8.13 -11.77 -9.47
C ARG A 352 7.05 -11.06 -10.27
N THR A 353 7.30 -10.90 -11.55
CA THR A 353 6.39 -10.25 -12.48
C THR A 353 6.10 -11.15 -13.67
N ILE A 354 4.86 -11.09 -14.16
CA ILE A 354 4.47 -11.69 -15.43
C ILE A 354 3.53 -10.73 -16.16
N THR A 355 3.53 -10.83 -17.48
CA THR A 355 2.52 -10.20 -18.32
C THR A 355 1.67 -11.27 -18.98
N VAL A 356 0.35 -11.05 -19.01
CA VAL A 356 -0.57 -11.66 -19.97
C VAL A 356 -0.70 -10.68 -21.12
N ASP A 357 -0.04 -10.98 -22.23
CA ASP A 357 -0.04 -10.13 -23.42
C ASP A 357 -1.28 -10.41 -24.25
N PHE A 358 -1.96 -9.35 -24.66
CA PHE A 358 -3.15 -9.48 -25.48
C PHE A 358 -2.79 -9.74 -26.95
N GLU A 359 -1.58 -9.38 -27.35
CA GLU A 359 -1.13 -9.35 -28.73
C GLU A 359 -2.12 -8.52 -29.57
N ASN A 360 -2.90 -9.16 -30.42
CA ASN A 360 -3.94 -8.50 -31.24
C ASN A 360 -5.37 -8.77 -30.74
N ARG A 361 -5.53 -9.51 -29.63
CA ARG A 361 -6.83 -9.88 -29.07
C ARG A 361 -7.38 -8.77 -28.20
N ILE A 362 -8.70 -8.69 -28.09
CA ILE A 362 -9.35 -7.64 -27.31
C ILE A 362 -10.30 -8.22 -26.27
N ILE A 363 -10.47 -7.48 -25.17
CA ILE A 363 -11.57 -7.69 -24.24
C ILE A 363 -12.73 -6.78 -24.70
N PRO A 364 -13.95 -7.31 -24.91
CA PRO A 364 -15.10 -6.52 -25.34
C PRO A 364 -15.38 -5.32 -24.41
N LYS A 365 -15.75 -4.19 -25.02
CA LYS A 365 -16.09 -2.97 -24.29
C LYS A 365 -17.23 -3.24 -23.30
N GLY A 366 -17.06 -2.79 -22.06
CA GLY A 366 -18.06 -2.94 -21.00
C GLY A 366 -17.82 -4.16 -20.10
N ILE A 367 -16.92 -5.06 -20.47
CA ILE A 367 -16.44 -6.12 -19.57
C ILE A 367 -15.37 -5.54 -18.65
N SER A 368 -15.49 -5.82 -17.36
CA SER A 368 -14.56 -5.32 -16.35
C SER A 368 -13.27 -6.14 -16.35
N HIS A 369 -12.15 -5.54 -16.75
CA HIS A 369 -10.82 -6.18 -16.62
C HIS A 369 -10.51 -6.56 -15.17
N ASP A 370 -10.89 -5.71 -14.22
CA ASP A 370 -10.70 -5.93 -12.79
C ASP A 370 -11.38 -7.24 -12.34
N ALA A 371 -12.64 -7.45 -12.73
CA ALA A 371 -13.36 -8.68 -12.41
C ALA A 371 -12.74 -9.92 -13.07
N LEU A 372 -12.35 -9.83 -14.36
CA LEU A 372 -11.69 -10.93 -15.07
C LEU A 372 -10.37 -11.34 -14.40
N ILE A 373 -9.56 -10.36 -13.98
CA ILE A 373 -8.32 -10.59 -13.24
C ILE A 373 -8.60 -11.29 -11.90
N GLN A 374 -9.63 -10.86 -11.16
CA GLN A 374 -10.02 -11.54 -9.94
C GLN A 374 -10.49 -12.99 -10.18
N PHE A 375 -11.11 -13.29 -11.32
CA PHE A 375 -11.44 -14.66 -11.71
C PHE A 375 -10.19 -15.47 -12.10
N LEU A 376 -9.20 -14.84 -12.75
CA LEU A 376 -7.91 -15.47 -13.02
C LEU A 376 -7.17 -15.85 -11.75
N PHE A 377 -7.24 -15.05 -10.69
CA PHE A 377 -6.67 -15.44 -9.40
C PHE A 377 -7.36 -16.67 -8.81
N GLN A 378 -8.68 -16.81 -9.00
CA GLN A 378 -9.40 -18.02 -8.59
C GLN A 378 -9.00 -19.24 -9.41
N TYR A 379 -8.88 -19.09 -10.74
CA TYR A 379 -8.37 -20.11 -11.65
C TYR A 379 -6.96 -20.57 -11.24
N ALA A 380 -6.06 -19.62 -10.99
CA ALA A 380 -4.69 -19.89 -10.60
C ALA A 380 -4.62 -20.57 -9.22
N GLN A 381 -5.44 -20.15 -8.26
CA GLN A 381 -5.50 -20.81 -6.95
C GLN A 381 -5.91 -22.29 -7.08
N LEU A 382 -6.98 -22.58 -7.80
CA LEU A 382 -7.47 -23.95 -8.00
C LEU A 382 -6.46 -24.82 -8.75
N THR A 383 -5.76 -24.25 -9.75
CA THR A 383 -4.74 -24.95 -10.53
C THR A 383 -3.49 -25.26 -9.69
N THR A 384 -3.05 -24.33 -8.86
CA THR A 384 -1.81 -24.47 -8.08
C THR A 384 -1.98 -25.28 -6.81
N TYR A 385 -3.06 -25.04 -6.08
CA TYR A 385 -3.23 -25.53 -4.70
C TYR A 385 -4.31 -26.59 -4.58
N GLY A 386 -5.12 -26.80 -5.63
CA GLY A 386 -6.23 -27.76 -5.61
C GLY A 386 -7.43 -27.32 -4.77
N ASN A 387 -7.36 -26.18 -4.10
CA ASN A 387 -8.45 -25.62 -3.31
C ASN A 387 -8.49 -24.09 -3.41
N ILE A 388 -9.65 -23.52 -3.11
CA ILE A 388 -9.85 -22.08 -3.07
C ILE A 388 -9.62 -21.54 -1.66
N ARG A 389 -8.92 -20.41 -1.55
CA ARG A 389 -8.73 -19.67 -0.30
C ARG A 389 -9.09 -18.20 -0.52
N ASN A 390 -9.36 -17.51 0.58
CA ASN A 390 -9.91 -16.17 0.55
C ASN A 390 -8.97 -15.15 -0.12
N THR A 391 -9.59 -14.18 -0.80
CA THR A 391 -8.91 -13.07 -1.48
C THR A 391 -9.40 -11.75 -0.90
N TYR A 392 -8.48 -10.81 -0.71
CA TYR A 392 -8.75 -9.42 -0.40
C TYR A 392 -8.53 -8.58 -1.66
N GLU A 393 -9.46 -7.67 -1.94
CA GLU A 393 -9.33 -6.64 -2.98
C GLU A 393 -9.60 -5.27 -2.36
N ALA A 394 -8.62 -4.37 -2.47
CA ALA A 394 -8.73 -3.02 -1.93
C ALA A 394 -9.71 -2.16 -2.73
N VAL A 395 -10.63 -1.48 -2.04
CA VAL A 395 -11.51 -0.47 -2.66
C VAL A 395 -11.31 0.87 -1.98
N ASP A 396 -10.85 1.86 -2.74
CA ASP A 396 -10.71 3.23 -2.27
C ASP A 396 -12.06 3.80 -1.83
N ALA A 397 -12.09 4.39 -0.64
CA ALA A 397 -13.26 5.02 -0.02
C ALA A 397 -13.00 6.50 0.30
N SER A 398 -11.99 7.12 -0.33
CA SER A 398 -11.57 8.50 -0.11
C SER A 398 -12.63 9.56 -0.43
N HIS A 399 -13.71 9.22 -1.16
CA HIS A 399 -14.85 10.12 -1.35
C HIS A 399 -15.69 10.35 -0.09
N PHE A 400 -15.48 9.54 0.96
CA PHE A 400 -15.94 9.87 2.30
C PHE A 400 -14.93 10.76 3.02
N ARG A 401 -15.40 11.65 3.91
CA ARG A 401 -14.52 12.48 4.74
C ARG A 401 -13.61 11.60 5.60
N SER A 402 -12.29 11.80 5.47
CA SER A 402 -11.26 10.95 6.08
C SER A 402 -11.45 9.45 5.79
N GLY A 403 -12.02 9.15 4.62
CA GLY A 403 -12.16 7.80 4.12
C GLY A 403 -10.81 7.17 3.81
N ARG A 404 -10.72 5.86 4.06
CA ARG A 404 -9.55 5.03 3.75
C ARG A 404 -9.93 4.02 2.68
N THR A 405 -10.02 2.75 3.06
CA THR A 405 -10.42 1.67 2.15
C THR A 405 -11.54 0.82 2.73
N GLU A 406 -12.38 0.29 1.85
CA GLU A 406 -13.18 -0.92 2.10
C GLU A 406 -12.53 -2.11 1.37
N CYS A 407 -13.03 -3.31 1.60
CA CYS A 407 -12.56 -4.55 1.02
C CYS A 407 -13.68 -5.27 0.28
N VAL A 408 -13.40 -5.64 -0.97
CA VAL A 408 -14.16 -6.65 -1.69
C VAL A 408 -13.54 -8.02 -1.43
N ARG A 409 -14.41 -8.99 -1.16
CA ARG A 409 -14.10 -10.42 -1.22
C ARG A 409 -14.55 -10.89 -2.60
N PRO A 410 -13.66 -11.16 -3.56
CA PRO A 410 -14.07 -11.39 -4.95
C PRO A 410 -14.55 -12.82 -5.23
N ILE A 411 -14.35 -13.75 -4.28
CA ILE A 411 -14.74 -15.16 -4.44
C ILE A 411 -16.23 -15.32 -4.14
N SER A 412 -16.96 -15.86 -5.09
CA SER A 412 -18.41 -16.04 -5.06
C SER A 412 -18.79 -17.38 -5.68
N ASP A 413 -19.98 -17.89 -5.39
CA ASP A 413 -20.48 -19.10 -6.05
C ASP A 413 -20.59 -18.87 -7.57
N GLU A 414 -21.01 -17.67 -7.97
CA GLU A 414 -21.12 -17.24 -9.36
C GLU A 414 -19.75 -17.22 -10.07
N SER A 415 -18.72 -16.64 -9.43
CA SER A 415 -17.37 -16.61 -9.99
C SER A 415 -16.72 -17.98 -10.06
N LEU A 416 -16.92 -18.84 -9.05
CA LEU A 416 -16.40 -20.21 -9.06
C LEU A 416 -17.09 -21.07 -10.12
N ALA A 417 -18.39 -20.86 -10.37
CA ALA A 417 -19.11 -21.54 -11.45
C ALA A 417 -18.49 -21.20 -12.82
N PHE A 418 -18.22 -19.92 -13.09
CA PHE A 418 -17.53 -19.51 -14.32
C PHE A 418 -16.09 -20.04 -14.39
N VAL A 419 -15.31 -19.93 -13.31
CA VAL A 419 -13.93 -20.43 -13.28
C VAL A 419 -13.86 -21.95 -13.52
N ALA A 420 -14.84 -22.71 -13.03
CA ALA A 420 -14.94 -24.15 -13.29
C ALA A 420 -15.09 -24.46 -14.79
N THR A 421 -15.84 -23.64 -15.55
CA THR A 421 -15.96 -23.83 -17.00
C THR A 421 -14.66 -23.48 -17.73
N LEU A 422 -13.92 -22.49 -17.24
CA LEU A 422 -12.58 -22.16 -17.75
C LEU A 422 -11.57 -23.29 -17.51
N LEU A 423 -11.60 -23.92 -16.33
CA LEU A 423 -10.78 -25.10 -15.99
C LEU A 423 -11.10 -26.31 -16.90
N GLN A 424 -12.36 -26.44 -17.33
CA GLN A 424 -12.82 -27.49 -18.23
C GLN A 424 -12.60 -27.18 -19.72
N ASN A 425 -12.00 -26.03 -20.05
CA ASN A 425 -11.82 -25.53 -21.42
C ASN A 425 -13.15 -25.35 -22.18
N LYS A 426 -14.22 -24.99 -21.46
CA LYS A 426 -15.56 -24.77 -22.02
C LYS A 426 -16.19 -23.49 -21.43
N PRO A 427 -15.51 -22.33 -21.51
CA PRO A 427 -15.98 -21.09 -20.92
C PRO A 427 -17.42 -20.77 -21.35
N ASP A 428 -18.26 -20.41 -20.38
CA ASP A 428 -19.69 -20.17 -20.58
C ASP A 428 -20.02 -18.69 -20.40
N GLN A 429 -20.64 -18.08 -21.42
CA GLN A 429 -20.98 -16.66 -21.45
C GLN A 429 -22.01 -16.28 -20.37
N SER A 430 -23.01 -17.12 -20.12
CA SER A 430 -24.06 -16.82 -19.13
C SER A 430 -23.51 -16.84 -17.70
N LEU A 431 -22.60 -17.77 -17.41
CA LEU A 431 -21.92 -17.84 -16.12
C LEU A 431 -20.92 -16.69 -15.94
N LEU A 432 -20.25 -16.27 -17.01
CA LEU A 432 -19.43 -15.05 -16.98
C LEU A 432 -20.27 -13.83 -16.61
N GLU A 433 -21.43 -13.64 -17.26
CA GLU A 433 -22.32 -12.50 -17.00
C GLU A 433 -22.81 -12.48 -15.54
N ALA A 434 -23.17 -13.64 -14.98
CA ALA A 434 -23.55 -13.77 -13.58
C ALA A 434 -22.39 -13.40 -12.63
N ALA A 435 -21.19 -13.89 -12.90
CA ALA A 435 -19.99 -13.58 -12.11
C ALA A 435 -19.64 -12.08 -12.16
N LEU A 436 -19.70 -11.47 -13.34
CA LEU A 436 -19.46 -10.04 -13.54
C LEU A 436 -20.49 -9.19 -12.78
N LEU A 437 -21.76 -9.58 -12.81
CA LEU A 437 -22.83 -8.87 -12.10
C LEU A 437 -22.62 -8.91 -10.57
N GLU A 438 -22.26 -10.08 -10.03
CA GLU A 438 -21.98 -10.25 -8.60
C GLU A 438 -20.74 -9.45 -8.17
N HIS A 439 -19.63 -9.51 -8.93
CA HIS A 439 -18.42 -8.73 -8.61
C HIS A 439 -18.72 -7.22 -8.64
N LYS A 440 -19.44 -6.74 -9.66
CA LYS A 440 -19.90 -5.35 -9.75
C LYS A 440 -20.78 -4.94 -8.57
N ALA A 441 -21.68 -5.81 -8.12
CA ALA A 441 -22.52 -5.55 -6.96
C ALA A 441 -21.69 -5.41 -5.66
N ARG A 442 -20.66 -6.26 -5.48
CA ARG A 442 -19.74 -6.17 -4.34
C ARG A 442 -18.92 -4.89 -4.36
N ILE A 443 -18.36 -4.50 -5.50
CA ILE A 443 -17.62 -3.23 -5.68
C ILE A 443 -18.54 -2.04 -5.36
N LYS A 444 -19.77 -2.06 -5.88
CA LYS A 444 -20.77 -1.02 -5.61
C LYS A 444 -21.03 -0.89 -4.10
N ASN A 445 -21.29 -2.00 -3.40
CA ASN A 445 -21.52 -1.98 -1.95
C ASN A 445 -20.30 -1.45 -1.19
N ALA A 446 -19.09 -1.85 -1.57
CA ALA A 446 -17.86 -1.35 -0.95
C ALA A 446 -17.71 0.17 -1.14
N LYS A 447 -17.91 0.69 -2.37
CA LYS A 447 -17.87 2.13 -2.66
C LYS A 447 -18.91 2.93 -1.89
N PHE A 448 -20.08 2.37 -1.60
CA PHE A 448 -21.10 3.02 -0.76
C PHE A 448 -20.87 2.85 0.75
N GLY A 449 -19.73 2.28 1.16
CA GLY A 449 -19.44 2.04 2.58
C GLY A 449 -20.33 0.98 3.22
N LYS A 450 -20.92 0.09 2.40
CA LYS A 450 -21.82 -1.01 2.81
C LYS A 450 -21.13 -2.38 2.80
N GLY A 451 -19.79 -2.40 2.88
CA GLY A 451 -19.03 -3.63 2.95
C GLY A 451 -19.09 -4.27 4.34
N ALA A 452 -18.96 -5.60 4.40
CA ALA A 452 -18.98 -6.32 5.66
C ALA A 452 -17.67 -6.18 6.45
N ASN A 453 -16.52 -6.07 5.77
CA ASN A 453 -15.21 -6.10 6.44
C ASN A 453 -15.02 -4.95 7.42
N ARG A 454 -15.18 -3.69 6.99
CA ARG A 454 -14.99 -2.55 7.89
C ARG A 454 -16.07 -2.47 8.95
N HIS A 455 -17.31 -2.83 8.62
CA HIS A 455 -18.38 -2.82 9.60
C HIS A 455 -18.13 -3.82 10.74
N LEU A 456 -17.81 -5.08 10.41
CA LEU A 456 -17.50 -6.10 11.41
C LEU A 456 -16.28 -5.72 12.27
N LEU A 457 -15.26 -5.09 11.66
CA LEU A 457 -14.14 -4.49 12.39
C LEU A 457 -14.62 -3.41 13.38
N GLY A 458 -15.50 -2.50 12.94
CA GLY A 458 -16.16 -1.49 13.79
C GLY A 458 -16.85 -2.11 15.01
N LEU A 459 -17.64 -3.17 14.81
CA LEU A 459 -18.32 -3.87 15.89
C LEU A 459 -17.33 -4.55 16.85
N GLN A 460 -16.23 -5.13 16.34
CA GLN A 460 -15.18 -5.71 17.16
C GLN A 460 -14.46 -4.64 18.01
N LEU A 461 -14.25 -3.45 17.46
CA LEU A 461 -13.68 -2.31 18.17
C LEU A 461 -14.59 -1.85 19.31
N MET A 462 -15.90 -1.75 19.07
CA MET A 462 -16.88 -1.43 20.11
C MET A 462 -16.88 -2.49 21.23
N ALA A 463 -16.75 -3.77 20.88
CA ALA A 463 -16.65 -4.83 21.88
C ALA A 463 -15.42 -4.66 22.78
N LYS A 464 -14.27 -4.33 22.18
CA LYS A 464 -13.03 -4.06 22.92
C LYS A 464 -13.16 -2.81 23.79
N GLN A 465 -13.75 -1.74 23.29
CA GLN A 465 -13.95 -0.49 24.05
C GLN A 465 -14.89 -0.69 25.24
N ALA A 466 -15.97 -1.46 25.05
CA ALA A 466 -16.90 -1.82 26.11
C ALA A 466 -16.34 -2.87 27.09
N LYS A 467 -15.11 -3.36 26.88
CA LYS A 467 -14.46 -4.43 27.67
C LYS A 467 -15.33 -5.69 27.82
N ILE A 468 -16.18 -5.98 26.84
CA ILE A 468 -16.97 -7.21 26.86
C ILE A 468 -16.12 -8.37 26.33
N ARG A 469 -16.41 -9.58 26.79
CA ARG A 469 -15.77 -10.80 26.26
C ARG A 469 -16.04 -10.89 24.76
N THR A 470 -14.99 -11.15 23.98
CA THR A 470 -15.09 -11.30 22.52
C THR A 470 -16.24 -12.24 22.15
N PRO A 471 -17.24 -11.76 21.40
CA PRO A 471 -18.33 -12.61 20.91
C PRO A 471 -17.82 -13.81 20.13
N ALA A 472 -18.48 -14.97 20.29
CA ALA A 472 -18.08 -16.23 19.64
C ALA A 472 -17.97 -16.11 18.12
N PHE A 473 -18.78 -15.25 17.50
CA PHE A 473 -18.69 -14.87 16.09
C PHE A 473 -17.29 -14.47 15.65
N PHE A 474 -16.59 -13.62 16.41
CA PHE A 474 -15.24 -13.13 16.03
C PHE A 474 -14.13 -14.16 16.27
N THR A 475 -14.44 -15.29 16.91
CA THR A 475 -13.51 -16.41 17.13
C THR A 475 -13.89 -17.64 16.30
N ASP A 476 -14.97 -17.57 15.54
CA ASP A 476 -15.46 -18.65 14.69
C ASP A 476 -14.53 -18.88 13.49
N ASN A 477 -14.50 -20.13 12.99
CA ASN A 477 -13.65 -20.47 11.85
C ASN A 477 -14.02 -19.67 10.60
N GLY A 478 -15.31 -19.45 10.34
CA GLY A 478 -15.75 -18.66 9.21
C GLY A 478 -15.25 -17.23 9.28
N TYR A 479 -15.25 -16.60 10.46
CA TYR A 479 -14.70 -15.25 10.61
C TYR A 479 -13.19 -15.23 10.39
N ARG A 480 -12.48 -16.23 10.93
CA ARG A 480 -11.04 -16.40 10.69
C ARG A 480 -10.72 -16.54 9.20
N VAL A 481 -11.43 -17.39 8.46
CA VAL A 481 -11.26 -17.57 7.01
C VAL A 481 -11.57 -16.27 6.27
N PHE A 482 -12.67 -15.61 6.63
CA PHE A 482 -13.09 -14.33 6.04
C PHE A 482 -12.07 -13.20 6.24
N THR A 483 -11.32 -13.19 7.34
CA THR A 483 -10.28 -12.19 7.64
C THR A 483 -8.86 -12.63 7.32
N THR A 484 -8.66 -13.87 6.86
CA THR A 484 -7.34 -14.34 6.41
C THR A 484 -7.20 -14.06 4.93
N ASP A 485 -6.40 -13.06 4.59
CA ASP A 485 -6.18 -12.68 3.19
C ASP A 485 -5.07 -13.56 2.60
N PHE A 486 -5.42 -14.74 2.08
CA PHE A 486 -4.43 -15.61 1.43
C PHE A 486 -3.84 -14.93 0.20
N LEU A 487 -4.70 -14.37 -0.67
CA LEU A 487 -4.27 -13.39 -1.66
C LEU A 487 -4.66 -11.99 -1.17
N SER A 488 -3.68 -11.14 -0.89
CA SER A 488 -3.91 -9.72 -0.70
C SER A 488 -3.68 -9.03 -2.03
N THR A 489 -4.75 -8.56 -2.68
CA THR A 489 -4.69 -7.97 -4.04
C THR A 489 -4.99 -6.48 -4.03
N SER A 490 -4.31 -5.73 -4.89
CA SER A 490 -4.53 -4.29 -5.06
C SER A 490 -4.11 -3.82 -6.45
N THR A 491 -4.82 -2.81 -6.95
CA THR A 491 -4.50 -2.14 -8.22
C THR A 491 -4.60 -0.63 -8.08
N LEU A 492 -3.82 0.06 -8.93
CA LEU A 492 -3.93 1.50 -9.17
C LEU A 492 -4.53 1.81 -10.55
N GLY A 493 -5.04 0.79 -11.27
CA GLY A 493 -5.61 0.94 -12.61
C GLY A 493 -4.54 0.78 -13.70
N ASP A 494 -4.19 1.88 -14.34
CA ASP A 494 -3.22 1.95 -15.45
C ASP A 494 -1.76 2.06 -14.99
N ASN A 495 -0.84 1.88 -15.94
CA ASN A 495 0.61 1.99 -15.72
C ASN A 495 1.22 3.36 -16.10
N ARG A 496 0.43 4.41 -16.36
CA ARG A 496 0.91 5.67 -17.00
C ARG A 496 2.07 6.32 -16.25
N PHE A 497 1.97 6.41 -14.92
CA PHE A 497 3.01 6.98 -14.06
C PHE A 497 3.51 6.03 -12.97
N THR A 498 2.69 5.06 -12.58
CA THR A 498 3.05 4.01 -11.61
C THR A 498 2.99 2.67 -12.32
N ILE A 499 4.13 2.00 -12.48
CA ILE A 499 4.27 0.77 -13.26
C ILE A 499 3.58 -0.40 -12.56
N ASN A 500 3.98 -0.64 -11.32
CA ASN A 500 3.56 -1.73 -10.45
C ASN A 500 3.98 -1.45 -9.01
N PHE A 501 3.65 -2.34 -8.08
CA PHE A 501 4.14 -2.24 -6.70
C PHE A 501 4.26 -3.59 -6.00
N ALA A 502 5.08 -3.62 -4.96
CA ALA A 502 5.37 -4.79 -4.14
C ALA A 502 5.13 -4.47 -2.66
N PHE A 503 4.62 -5.45 -1.93
CA PHE A 503 4.35 -5.36 -0.48
C PHE A 503 4.37 -6.75 0.14
N ALA A 504 4.68 -6.83 1.44
CA ALA A 504 4.73 -8.11 2.13
C ALA A 504 3.31 -8.74 2.19
N PRO A 505 3.19 -10.08 2.09
CA PRO A 505 1.92 -10.77 2.33
C PRO A 505 1.35 -10.41 3.72
N THR A 506 0.04 -10.21 3.78
CA THR A 506 -0.66 -9.80 5.01
C THR A 506 -1.02 -10.99 5.92
N SER A 507 -0.88 -12.21 5.42
CA SER A 507 -1.14 -13.44 6.16
C SER A 507 0.00 -14.45 6.02
N GLN A 508 0.16 -15.33 7.01
CA GLN A 508 1.15 -16.40 6.94
C GLN A 508 0.81 -17.36 5.80
N GLY A 509 1.79 -17.60 4.94
CA GLY A 509 1.62 -18.43 3.74
C GLY A 509 0.80 -17.75 2.65
N GLY A 510 0.41 -16.48 2.80
CA GLY A 510 -0.27 -15.73 1.74
C GLY A 510 0.70 -15.12 0.72
N LEU A 511 0.13 -14.42 -0.26
CA LEU A 511 0.80 -13.68 -1.33
C LEU A 511 0.34 -12.21 -1.34
N GLY A 512 1.28 -11.29 -1.56
CA GLY A 512 0.97 -9.90 -1.91
C GLY A 512 0.93 -9.76 -3.43
N VAL A 513 -0.19 -9.34 -4.00
CA VAL A 513 -0.40 -9.32 -5.45
C VAL A 513 -0.83 -7.93 -5.91
N ASN A 514 -0.01 -7.30 -6.74
CA ASN A 514 -0.42 -6.16 -7.54
C ASN A 514 -0.77 -6.62 -8.96
N TYR A 515 -1.78 -5.99 -9.56
CA TYR A 515 -2.05 -6.07 -10.99
C TYR A 515 -2.27 -4.68 -11.58
N THR A 516 -1.81 -4.49 -12.81
CA THR A 516 -1.86 -3.21 -13.52
C THR A 516 -2.31 -3.43 -14.97
N LEU A 517 -3.19 -2.57 -15.46
CA LEU A 517 -3.55 -2.51 -16.88
C LEU A 517 -2.44 -1.79 -17.65
N THR A 518 -1.94 -2.43 -18.70
CA THR A 518 -0.97 -1.85 -19.63
C THR A 518 -1.62 -1.66 -21.00
N ASP A 519 -0.95 -0.93 -21.89
CA ASP A 519 -1.43 -0.75 -23.28
C ASP A 519 -1.52 -2.08 -24.06
N SER A 520 -0.76 -3.11 -23.64
CA SER A 520 -0.68 -4.40 -24.31
C SER A 520 -1.26 -5.57 -23.53
N GLY A 521 -1.82 -5.34 -22.33
CA GLY A 521 -2.45 -6.42 -21.55
C GLY A 521 -2.43 -6.21 -20.03
N TRP A 522 -2.15 -7.28 -19.30
CA TRP A 522 -2.18 -7.30 -17.83
C TRP A 522 -0.82 -7.62 -17.24
N LEU A 523 -0.27 -6.71 -16.44
CA LEU A 523 0.94 -6.91 -15.66
C LEU A 523 0.57 -7.36 -14.24
N PHE A 524 1.16 -8.45 -13.78
CA PHE A 524 1.01 -8.98 -12.43
C PHE A 524 2.35 -8.92 -11.71
N THR A 525 2.35 -8.46 -10.46
CA THR A 525 3.52 -8.41 -9.57
C THR A 525 3.18 -9.12 -8.28
N VAL A 526 3.89 -10.23 -8.00
CA VAL A 526 3.64 -11.10 -6.84
C VAL A 526 4.82 -11.05 -5.90
N SER A 527 4.55 -10.71 -4.65
CA SER A 527 5.49 -10.69 -3.53
C SER A 527 5.23 -11.88 -2.62
N TYR A 528 6.28 -12.62 -2.28
CA TYR A 528 6.15 -13.88 -1.54
C TYR A 528 7.44 -14.26 -0.79
N PRO A 529 7.34 -15.04 0.31
CA PRO A 529 8.48 -15.59 1.01
C PRO A 529 9.10 -16.77 0.22
N GLU A 530 10.43 -16.91 0.29
CA GLU A 530 11.27 -17.88 -0.45
C GLU A 530 10.73 -19.30 -0.48
N HIS A 531 10.19 -19.79 0.65
CA HIS A 531 9.65 -21.15 0.76
C HIS A 531 8.44 -21.44 -0.15
N GLN A 532 7.77 -20.42 -0.69
CA GLN A 532 6.64 -20.56 -1.63
C GLN A 532 7.06 -20.45 -3.11
N GLN A 533 8.36 -20.40 -3.42
CA GLN A 533 8.84 -20.12 -4.78
C GLN A 533 8.31 -21.09 -5.84
N ASN A 534 8.19 -22.38 -5.50
CA ASN A 534 7.74 -23.40 -6.44
C ASN A 534 6.24 -23.23 -6.74
N GLU A 535 5.42 -23.09 -5.69
CA GLU A 535 3.99 -22.86 -5.81
C GLU A 535 3.70 -21.55 -6.55
N VAL A 536 4.45 -20.49 -6.27
CA VAL A 536 4.29 -19.21 -6.97
C VAL A 536 4.65 -19.32 -8.45
N ALA A 537 5.66 -20.12 -8.82
CA ALA A 537 5.97 -20.35 -10.23
C ALA A 537 4.78 -21.02 -10.96
N ILE A 538 4.14 -22.00 -10.32
CA ILE A 538 2.93 -22.66 -10.86
C ILE A 538 1.75 -21.68 -10.91
N PHE A 539 1.56 -20.87 -9.86
CA PHE A 539 0.50 -19.86 -9.79
C PHE A 539 0.61 -18.83 -10.90
N LEU A 540 1.81 -18.31 -11.16
CA LEU A 540 2.09 -17.38 -12.24
C LEU A 540 1.88 -18.02 -13.62
N ALA A 541 2.31 -19.28 -13.80
CA ALA A 541 2.04 -20.02 -15.04
C ALA A 541 0.53 -20.22 -15.26
N ALA A 542 -0.22 -20.52 -14.20
CA ALA A 542 -1.67 -20.67 -14.26
C ALA A 542 -2.39 -19.35 -14.56
N ILE A 543 -1.91 -18.20 -14.06
CA ILE A 543 -2.43 -16.88 -14.46
C ILE A 543 -2.27 -16.68 -15.98
N LYS A 544 -1.08 -16.96 -16.52
CA LYS A 544 -0.85 -16.86 -17.98
C LYS A 544 -1.80 -17.78 -18.74
N GLN A 545 -1.85 -19.05 -18.37
CA GLN A 545 -2.69 -20.04 -19.02
C GLN A 545 -4.19 -19.66 -18.97
N GLY A 546 -4.69 -19.21 -17.82
CA GLY A 546 -6.07 -18.76 -17.68
C GLY A 546 -6.34 -17.50 -18.50
N GLY A 547 -5.39 -16.56 -18.54
CA GLY A 547 -5.47 -15.35 -19.34
C GLY A 547 -5.59 -15.64 -20.83
N GLU A 548 -4.76 -16.55 -21.34
CA GLU A 548 -4.84 -17.03 -22.72
C GLU A 548 -6.23 -17.63 -23.02
N LYS A 549 -6.78 -18.45 -22.13
CA LYS A 549 -8.12 -19.04 -22.31
C LYS A 549 -9.22 -17.99 -22.35
N LEU A 550 -9.15 -16.97 -21.49
CA LEU A 550 -10.10 -15.85 -21.52
C LEU A 550 -9.99 -15.06 -22.82
N LEU A 551 -8.77 -14.76 -23.27
CA LEU A 551 -8.55 -14.03 -24.52
C LEU A 551 -9.07 -14.82 -25.73
N THR A 552 -8.77 -16.12 -25.81
CA THR A 552 -9.34 -17.02 -26.82
C THR A 552 -10.87 -17.02 -26.76
N PHE A 553 -11.46 -17.18 -25.58
CA PHE A 553 -12.92 -17.16 -25.41
C PHE A 553 -13.61 -15.91 -26.00
N PHE A 554 -13.01 -14.73 -25.83
CA PHE A 554 -13.59 -13.48 -26.37
C PHE A 554 -13.33 -13.25 -27.86
N ASN A 555 -12.40 -13.99 -28.47
CA ASN A 555 -11.95 -13.76 -29.83
C ASN A 555 -12.18 -14.99 -30.74
N ASP A 556 -12.68 -16.10 -30.21
CA ASP A 556 -13.12 -17.27 -30.98
C ASP A 556 -14.32 -16.90 -31.87
N GLY A 557 -14.19 -17.12 -33.18
CA GLY A 557 -15.22 -16.80 -34.18
C GLY A 557 -15.05 -15.44 -34.88
N VAL A 558 -13.92 -14.76 -34.68
CA VAL A 558 -13.52 -13.57 -35.44
C VAL A 558 -12.39 -13.95 -36.41
N ASP A 559 -12.75 -14.59 -37.52
CA ASP A 559 -11.89 -14.74 -38.71
C ASP A 559 -12.26 -13.70 -39.78
#